data_AF-A0AA35TLX2-F1
#
_entry.id   AF-A0AA35TLX2-F1
#
_cell.length_a   1.000
_cell.length_b   1.000
_cell.length_c   1.000
_cell.angle_alpha   90.00
_cell.angle_beta   90.00
_cell.angle_gamma   90.00
#
_symmetry.space_group_name_H-M   'P 1'
#
loop_
_entity.id
_entity.type
_entity.pdbx_description
1 polymer ?
#
loop_
_entity_poly.entity_id
_entity_poly.type
_entity_poly.pdbx_seq_one_letter_code
_entity_poly.pdbx_strand_id
1 'polypeptide(L)'
;MEDLGPEGIIATDNFNRLLGELEGSYIANQDKIWQIKIPQNCQLWIVFEEFDVEPTPNCEKDYFSVQTSKNQPDIKKYCRTLESVTIQRRRRAQLWFHSDSSIQRRGIFARYCFRRISTNSSEQRQTMQLRCDCNLGGSHTRRRRQLQNQGMHVALQMLNCCLASRPSIVNP
;
A
#
# COMPACT_ATOMS: atom_id res chain seq x y z
N MET A 1 9.31 -14.88 -6.32
CA MET A 1 8.24 -14.51 -5.38
C MET A 1 8.89 -13.64 -4.31
N GLU A 2 8.58 -12.36 -4.26
CA GLU A 2 9.17 -11.43 -3.29
C GLU A 2 8.35 -11.47 -1.99
N ASP A 3 8.98 -11.82 -0.87
CA ASP A 3 8.38 -11.73 0.47
C ASP A 3 8.54 -10.27 0.93
N LEU A 4 7.45 -9.51 0.88
CA LEU A 4 7.49 -8.08 1.17
C LEU A 4 7.34 -7.86 2.69
N GLY A 5 8.17 -6.96 3.23
CA GLY A 5 8.24 -6.64 4.66
C GLY A 5 7.00 -5.95 5.25
N PRO A 6 7.08 -5.42 6.49
CA PRO A 6 5.96 -4.74 7.18
C PRO A 6 5.37 -3.54 6.42
N GLU A 7 6.19 -2.89 5.60
CA GLU A 7 5.85 -1.83 4.67
C GLU A 7 6.57 -2.11 3.36
N GLY A 8 5.98 -1.75 2.23
CA GLY A 8 6.61 -2.01 0.94
C GLY A 8 5.99 -1.27 -0.23
N ILE A 9 6.67 -1.37 -1.37
CA ILE A 9 6.29 -0.75 -2.63
C ILE A 9 5.69 -1.81 -3.53
N ILE A 10 4.57 -1.47 -4.15
CA ILE A 10 3.96 -2.21 -5.25
C ILE A 10 4.11 -1.31 -6.46
N ALA A 11 4.91 -1.71 -7.43
CA ALA A 11 5.10 -0.90 -8.62
C ALA A 11 5.31 -1.73 -9.88
N THR A 12 4.95 -1.20 -11.04
CA THR A 12 5.27 -1.79 -12.35
C THR A 12 6.78 -1.84 -12.60
N ASP A 13 7.21 -2.49 -13.67
CA ASP A 13 8.63 -2.68 -14.01
C ASP A 13 9.39 -1.37 -14.23
N ASN A 14 8.68 -0.34 -14.68
CA ASN A 14 9.21 0.98 -15.02
C ASN A 14 9.38 1.91 -13.80
N PHE A 15 9.39 1.36 -12.58
CA PHE A 15 9.63 2.13 -11.36
C PHE A 15 11.11 2.35 -11.08
N ASN A 16 11.54 3.61 -11.08
CA ASN A 16 12.89 3.98 -10.66
C ASN A 16 12.95 4.10 -9.13
N ARG A 17 13.58 3.11 -8.49
CA ARG A 17 13.73 3.08 -7.02
C ARG A 17 14.60 4.22 -6.46
N LEU A 18 15.53 4.77 -7.24
CA LEU A 18 16.41 5.85 -6.81
C LEU A 18 15.67 7.20 -6.78
N LEU A 19 14.82 7.45 -7.78
CA LEU A 19 14.02 8.67 -7.87
C LEU A 19 12.69 8.56 -7.10
N GLY A 20 12.19 7.33 -6.94
CA GLY A 20 10.91 7.08 -6.27
C GLY A 20 9.71 7.41 -7.14
N GLU A 21 9.82 7.23 -8.46
CA GLU A 21 8.79 7.56 -9.46
C GLU A 21 8.76 6.56 -10.63
N LEU A 22 7.73 6.66 -11.48
CA LEU A 22 7.60 5.86 -12.71
C LEU A 22 8.24 6.59 -13.89
N GLU A 23 9.02 5.87 -14.69
CA GLU A 23 9.68 6.39 -15.88
C GLU A 23 9.09 5.74 -17.14
N GLY A 24 8.46 6.52 -18.03
CA GLY A 24 7.86 5.97 -19.25
C GLY A 24 6.62 5.12 -18.96
N SER A 25 6.51 3.98 -19.65
CA SER A 25 5.36 3.07 -19.57
C SER A 25 5.76 1.67 -19.09
N TYR A 26 4.82 0.93 -18.50
CA TYR A 26 5.02 -0.48 -18.17
C TYR A 26 5.24 -1.34 -19.42
N ILE A 27 5.78 -2.56 -19.24
CA ILE A 27 6.01 -3.53 -20.32
C ILE A 27 4.72 -4.28 -20.72
N ALA A 28 4.58 -4.62 -22.00
CA ALA A 28 3.51 -5.45 -22.56
C ALA A 28 3.64 -6.94 -22.18
N ASN A 29 2.53 -7.67 -22.14
CA ASN A 29 2.48 -9.11 -21.85
C ASN A 29 3.14 -9.50 -20.52
N GLN A 30 2.94 -8.70 -19.48
CA GLN A 30 3.55 -8.91 -18.18
C GLN A 30 2.54 -9.42 -17.16
N ASP A 31 2.97 -10.40 -16.36
CA ASP A 31 2.31 -10.81 -15.13
C ASP A 31 3.21 -10.55 -13.92
N LYS A 32 2.83 -9.56 -13.09
CA LYS A 32 3.55 -9.23 -11.86
C LYS A 32 2.68 -9.53 -10.64
N ILE A 33 3.12 -10.47 -9.82
CA ILE A 33 2.35 -11.01 -8.69
C ILE A 33 3.07 -10.74 -7.36
N TRP A 34 2.35 -10.14 -6.41
CA TRP A 34 2.80 -9.95 -5.05
C TRP A 34 1.97 -10.78 -4.08
N GLN A 35 2.63 -11.48 -3.15
CA GLN A 35 1.96 -12.20 -2.08
C GLN A 35 2.25 -11.51 -0.75
N ILE A 36 1.23 -10.93 -0.13
CA ILE A 36 1.37 -10.21 1.13
C ILE A 36 0.73 -11.03 2.25
N LYS A 37 1.54 -11.41 3.24
CA LYS A 37 1.05 -12.02 4.48
C LYS A 37 0.58 -10.91 5.41
N ILE A 38 -0.71 -10.90 5.73
CA ILE A 38 -1.29 -9.89 6.60
C ILE A 38 -1.18 -10.36 8.06
N PRO A 39 -0.55 -9.57 8.96
CA PRO A 39 -0.47 -9.92 10.37
C PRO A 39 -1.84 -10.09 11.04
N GLN A 40 -1.89 -10.90 12.09
CA GLN A 40 -3.12 -11.10 12.85
C GLN A 40 -3.60 -9.78 13.46
N ASN A 41 -4.91 -9.57 13.45
CA ASN A 41 -5.56 -8.34 13.94
C ASN A 41 -5.16 -7.05 13.20
N CYS A 42 -4.53 -7.17 12.03
CA CYS A 42 -4.24 -6.05 11.13
C CYS A 42 -5.09 -6.17 9.84
N GLN A 43 -5.22 -5.04 9.15
CA GLN A 43 -5.72 -4.96 7.78
C GLN A 43 -4.59 -4.44 6.90
N LEU A 44 -4.55 -4.88 5.65
CA LEU A 44 -3.63 -4.35 4.65
C LEU A 44 -4.25 -3.11 4.03
N TRP A 45 -3.50 -2.01 4.04
CA TRP A 45 -3.89 -0.77 3.42
C TRP A 45 -2.88 -0.40 2.33
N ILE A 46 -3.37 -0.23 1.10
CA ILE A 46 -2.59 0.11 -0.09
C ILE A 46 -3.03 1.50 -0.55
N VAL A 47 -2.08 2.39 -0.78
CA VAL A 47 -2.29 3.74 -1.29
C VAL A 47 -1.52 3.89 -2.58
N PHE A 48 -2.21 4.33 -3.63
CA PHE A 48 -1.63 4.52 -4.95
C PHE A 48 -1.19 5.97 -5.09
N GLU A 49 0.12 6.17 -5.25
CA GLU A 49 0.69 7.45 -5.66
C GLU A 49 0.43 7.65 -7.16
N GLU A 50 0.49 6.55 -7.91
CA GLU A 50 0.16 6.52 -9.33
C GLU A 50 -0.63 5.26 -9.69
N PHE A 51 -1.71 5.47 -10.43
CA PHE A 51 -2.51 4.40 -11.01
C PHE A 51 -3.02 4.84 -12.39
N ASP A 52 -2.28 4.48 -13.43
CA ASP A 52 -2.63 4.75 -14.82
C ASP A 52 -2.42 3.47 -15.64
N VAL A 53 -3.50 2.72 -15.80
CA VAL A 53 -3.59 1.42 -16.48
C VAL A 53 -4.58 1.56 -17.63
N GLU A 54 -4.41 0.83 -18.74
CA GLU A 54 -5.32 0.92 -19.90
C GLU A 54 -6.79 0.71 -19.50
N PRO A 55 -7.67 1.72 -19.65
CA PRO A 55 -9.05 1.59 -19.27
C PRO A 55 -9.85 0.84 -20.33
N THR A 56 -10.26 -0.38 -20.03
CA THR A 56 -11.14 -1.20 -20.88
C THR A 56 -12.44 -1.60 -20.19
N PRO A 57 -13.51 -1.94 -20.94
CA PRO A 57 -14.71 -2.54 -20.35
C PRO A 57 -14.34 -3.75 -19.49
N ASN A 58 -14.82 -3.78 -18.25
CA ASN A 58 -14.54 -4.85 -17.27
C ASN A 58 -13.05 -5.13 -16.98
N CYS A 59 -12.14 -4.24 -17.39
CA CYS A 59 -10.70 -4.44 -17.27
C CYS A 59 -10.24 -5.79 -17.86
N GLU A 60 -10.71 -6.06 -19.08
CA GLU A 60 -10.45 -7.34 -19.78
C GLU A 60 -9.04 -7.45 -20.36
N LYS A 61 -8.42 -6.30 -20.66
CA LYS A 61 -7.02 -6.20 -21.09
C LYS A 61 -6.10 -6.01 -19.89
N ASP A 62 -5.58 -4.81 -19.67
CA ASP A 62 -4.71 -4.52 -18.54
C ASP A 62 -5.51 -4.35 -17.24
N TYR A 63 -4.99 -4.90 -16.14
CA TYR A 63 -5.62 -4.75 -14.84
C TYR A 63 -4.66 -4.91 -13.67
N PHE A 64 -4.97 -4.21 -12.59
CA PHE A 64 -4.57 -4.60 -11.25
C PHE A 64 -5.69 -5.39 -10.60
N SER A 65 -5.38 -6.48 -9.92
CA SER A 65 -6.37 -7.26 -9.18
C SER A 65 -5.90 -7.58 -7.77
N VAL A 66 -6.89 -7.74 -6.90
CA VAL A 66 -6.70 -8.06 -5.49
C VAL A 66 -7.50 -9.30 -5.18
N GLN A 67 -6.83 -10.37 -4.75
CA GLN A 67 -7.42 -11.62 -4.33
C GLN A 67 -7.07 -11.90 -2.87
N THR A 68 -8.07 -12.19 -2.04
CA THR A 68 -7.89 -12.25 -0.58
C THR A 68 -7.97 -13.66 0.01
N SER A 69 -8.28 -14.67 -0.80
CA SER A 69 -8.25 -16.08 -0.40
C SER A 69 -8.01 -16.99 -1.60
N LYS A 70 -7.40 -18.16 -1.36
CA LYS A 70 -7.16 -19.17 -2.41
C LYS A 70 -8.45 -19.85 -2.92
N ASN A 71 -9.54 -19.81 -2.14
CA ASN A 71 -10.74 -20.63 -2.35
C ASN A 71 -12.02 -19.82 -2.60
N GLN A 72 -11.96 -18.49 -2.71
CA GLN A 72 -13.11 -17.65 -3.10
C GLN A 72 -12.70 -16.60 -4.15
N PRO A 73 -13.55 -16.37 -5.16
CA PRO A 73 -13.23 -15.63 -6.38
C PRO A 73 -13.54 -14.14 -6.25
N ASP A 74 -13.32 -13.52 -5.09
CA ASP A 74 -13.41 -12.06 -4.96
C ASP A 74 -12.18 -11.42 -5.65
N ILE A 75 -12.06 -11.65 -6.95
CA ILE A 75 -11.08 -11.05 -7.84
C ILE A 75 -11.74 -9.79 -8.36
N LYS A 76 -11.44 -8.68 -7.68
CA LYS A 76 -11.80 -7.37 -8.20
C LYS A 76 -10.67 -6.86 -9.06
N LYS A 77 -10.96 -6.61 -10.35
CA LYS A 77 -10.05 -5.97 -11.31
C LYS A 77 -10.23 -4.45 -11.30
N TYR A 78 -9.14 -3.75 -11.52
CA TYR A 78 -9.05 -2.29 -11.56
C TYR A 78 -8.18 -1.88 -12.74
N CYS A 79 -8.69 -0.94 -13.54
CA CYS A 79 -8.01 -0.37 -14.71
C CYS A 79 -8.44 1.09 -14.93
N ARG A 80 -9.01 1.70 -13.88
CA ARG A 80 -9.42 3.10 -13.81
C ARG A 80 -8.85 3.68 -12.52
N THR A 81 -8.87 5.00 -12.40
CA THR A 81 -8.36 5.73 -11.23
C THR A 81 -8.72 5.02 -9.92
N LEU A 82 -7.68 4.72 -9.15
CA LEU A 82 -7.77 4.01 -7.89
C LEU A 82 -6.85 4.70 -6.89
N GLU A 83 -7.41 5.26 -5.82
CA GLU A 83 -6.63 6.00 -4.82
C GLU A 83 -6.11 5.09 -3.71
N SER A 84 -6.94 4.16 -3.23
CA SER A 84 -6.55 3.23 -2.19
C SER A 84 -7.39 1.95 -2.19
N VAL A 85 -6.82 0.89 -1.61
CA VAL A 85 -7.50 -0.38 -1.34
C VAL A 85 -7.25 -0.79 0.10
N THR A 86 -8.31 -1.20 0.81
CA THR A 86 -8.20 -1.78 2.15
C THR A 86 -8.69 -3.23 2.13
N ILE A 87 -7.83 -4.15 2.55
CA ILE A 87 -8.16 -5.58 2.66
C ILE A 87 -8.30 -5.94 4.14
N GLN A 88 -9.55 -6.19 4.55
CA GLN A 88 -9.88 -6.55 5.93
C GLN A 88 -9.70 -8.04 6.18
N ARG A 89 -9.29 -8.41 7.41
CA ARG A 89 -9.47 -9.76 8.02
C ARG A 89 -9.14 -10.96 7.12
N ARG A 90 -7.95 -10.99 6.49
CA ARG A 90 -7.49 -12.13 5.67
C ARG A 90 -6.04 -12.42 6.00
N ARG A 91 -5.62 -13.70 5.98
CA ARG A 91 -4.24 -14.09 6.34
C ARG A 91 -3.23 -13.77 5.23
N ARG A 92 -3.70 -13.69 3.98
CA ARG A 92 -2.89 -13.47 2.79
C ARG A 92 -3.69 -12.66 1.77
N ALA A 93 -3.02 -11.76 1.07
CA ALA A 93 -3.51 -11.13 -0.14
C ALA A 93 -2.57 -11.48 -1.29
N GLN A 94 -3.12 -11.75 -2.46
CA GLN A 94 -2.40 -11.80 -3.73
C GLN A 94 -2.82 -10.57 -4.53
N LEU A 95 -1.82 -9.78 -4.91
CA LEU A 95 -1.99 -8.66 -5.81
C LEU A 95 -1.41 -9.07 -7.16
N TRP A 96 -2.07 -8.72 -8.24
CA TRP A 96 -1.63 -9.10 -9.57
C TRP A 96 -1.86 -7.97 -10.56
N PHE A 97 -0.78 -7.50 -11.15
CA PHE A 97 -0.80 -6.64 -12.32
C PHE A 97 -0.59 -7.49 -13.58
N HIS A 98 -1.52 -7.36 -14.53
CA HIS A 98 -1.49 -8.01 -15.83
C HIS A 98 -1.51 -6.93 -16.93
N SER A 99 -0.68 -7.09 -17.95
CA SER A 99 -0.74 -6.32 -19.19
C SER A 99 -0.84 -7.24 -20.41
N ASP A 100 -1.59 -6.82 -21.43
CA ASP A 100 -1.68 -7.51 -22.70
C ASP A 100 -0.65 -6.98 -23.72
N SER A 101 -0.77 -7.39 -24.98
CA SER A 101 0.13 -6.97 -26.06
C SER A 101 -0.16 -5.56 -26.60
N SER A 102 -1.17 -4.88 -26.08
CA SER A 102 -1.74 -3.66 -26.66
C SER A 102 -1.27 -2.38 -25.98
N ILE A 103 -2.12 -1.52 -25.41
CA ILE A 103 -1.75 -0.15 -25.00
C ILE A 103 -1.10 -0.13 -23.62
N GLN A 104 0.17 0.28 -23.52
CA GLN A 104 0.81 0.54 -22.23
C GLN A 104 0.64 2.00 -21.79
N ARG A 105 0.49 2.20 -20.49
CA ARG A 105 0.37 3.50 -19.82
C ARG A 105 1.44 3.67 -18.75
N ARG A 106 1.36 4.70 -17.91
CA ARG A 106 2.43 4.99 -16.93
C ARG A 106 2.59 3.89 -15.88
N GLY A 107 1.51 3.20 -15.52
CA GLY A 107 1.55 2.01 -14.67
C GLY A 107 1.08 2.24 -13.25
N ILE A 108 1.70 1.52 -12.33
CA ILE A 108 1.29 1.49 -10.93
C ILE A 108 2.49 1.86 -10.07
N PHE A 109 2.30 2.78 -9.15
CA PHE A 109 3.18 3.00 -8.02
C PHE A 109 2.34 3.19 -6.77
N ALA A 110 2.49 2.27 -5.83
CA ALA A 110 1.74 2.24 -4.59
C ALA A 110 2.63 1.87 -3.42
N ARG A 111 2.21 2.33 -2.24
CA ARG A 111 2.76 1.94 -0.95
C ARG A 111 1.73 1.16 -0.19
N TYR A 112 2.17 0.21 0.62
CA TYR A 112 1.27 -0.46 1.55
C TYR A 112 1.83 -0.46 2.97
N CYS A 113 0.91 -0.43 3.93
CA CYS A 113 1.19 -0.57 5.35
C CYS A 113 0.09 -1.40 6.03
N PHE A 114 0.36 -1.87 7.25
CA PHE A 114 -0.61 -2.64 8.05
C PHE A 114 -1.24 -1.76 9.15
N ARG A 115 -2.58 -1.77 9.24
CA ARG A 115 -3.31 -1.02 10.27
C ARG A 115 -4.06 -1.96 11.22
N ARG A 116 -3.85 -1.79 12.53
CA ARG A 116 -4.56 -2.58 13.56
C ARG A 116 -6.07 -2.37 13.48
N ILE A 117 -6.83 -3.45 13.65
CA ILE A 117 -8.30 -3.40 13.73
C ILE A 117 -8.66 -3.11 15.20
N SER A 118 -9.31 -1.98 15.49
CA SER A 118 -9.79 -1.67 16.84
C SER A 118 -10.96 -2.58 17.20
N THR A 119 -10.79 -3.47 18.16
CA THR A 119 -11.90 -4.19 18.81
C THR A 119 -12.38 -3.34 19.98
N ASN A 120 -13.68 -3.10 20.10
CA ASN A 120 -14.28 -2.41 21.26
C ASN A 120 -13.96 -3.20 22.54
N SER A 121 -12.98 -2.73 23.30
CA SER A 121 -12.80 -3.07 24.71
C SER A 121 -12.45 -1.77 25.43
N SER A 122 -13.20 -1.51 26.49
CA SER A 122 -13.33 -0.29 27.27
C SER A 122 -12.07 0.14 28.06
N GLU A 123 -10.93 0.25 27.40
CA GLU A 123 -9.69 0.79 27.97
C GLU A 123 -8.90 1.57 26.93
N GLN A 124 -9.12 2.89 26.86
CA GLN A 124 -8.06 3.84 26.48
C GLN A 124 -8.50 5.28 26.80
N ARG A 125 -8.62 5.57 28.10
CA ARG A 125 -8.40 6.93 28.60
C ARG A 125 -6.89 7.19 28.55
N GLN A 126 -6.51 8.29 27.89
CA GLN A 126 -5.19 8.93 27.92
C GLN A 126 -3.98 8.09 27.47
N THR A 127 -3.50 8.36 26.26
CA THR A 127 -2.37 9.29 26.05
C THR A 127 -2.07 9.30 24.55
N MET A 128 -1.56 10.43 24.05
CA MET A 128 -0.97 10.57 22.72
C MET A 128 0.18 9.57 22.56
N GLN A 129 -0.15 8.31 22.25
CA GLN A 129 0.77 7.18 22.16
C GLN A 129 0.55 6.54 20.81
N LEU A 130 1.48 6.82 19.88
CA LEU A 130 1.60 6.09 18.62
C LEU A 130 1.61 4.59 18.94
N ARG A 131 0.53 3.89 18.59
CA ARG A 131 0.48 2.42 18.53
C ARG A 131 0.39 2.02 17.06
N CYS A 132 1.48 2.17 16.32
CA CYS A 132 1.68 1.47 15.05
C CYS A 132 2.51 0.21 15.36
N ASP A 133 1.90 -0.85 15.91
CA ASP A 133 2.59 -2.14 16.11
C ASP A 133 1.85 -3.26 15.40
N CYS A 134 1.93 -3.23 14.07
CA CYS A 134 1.95 -4.43 13.23
C CYS A 134 3.42 -4.77 12.83
N ASN A 135 4.42 -4.02 13.36
CA ASN A 135 5.85 -4.10 13.05
C ASN A 135 6.65 -4.64 14.26
N LEU A 136 6.54 -5.93 14.59
CA LEU A 136 7.57 -6.55 15.44
C LEU A 136 8.75 -6.98 14.57
N GLY A 137 9.67 -6.01 14.43
CA GLY A 137 11.00 -6.14 13.89
C GLY A 137 11.89 -4.95 14.28
N GLY A 138 11.94 -4.56 15.57
CA GLY A 138 13.07 -3.78 16.12
C GLY A 138 12.78 -2.43 16.81
N SER A 139 12.80 -2.47 18.15
CA SER A 139 13.22 -1.48 19.18
C SER A 139 12.80 0.01 19.16
N HIS A 140 12.19 0.40 20.28
CA HIS A 140 11.87 1.77 20.73
C HIS A 140 13.07 2.70 21.01
N THR A 141 12.88 4.01 20.79
CA THR A 141 13.20 5.22 21.63
C THR A 141 13.31 6.44 20.67
N ARG A 142 12.91 7.71 20.92
CA ARG A 142 12.63 8.54 22.09
C ARG A 142 11.76 9.77 21.67
N ARG A 143 11.14 10.46 22.65
CA ARG A 143 10.16 11.59 22.57
C ARG A 143 10.72 12.94 22.08
N ARG A 144 9.84 13.80 21.50
CA ARG A 144 9.54 15.17 22.01
C ARG A 144 8.17 15.69 21.55
N ARG A 145 7.44 16.33 22.48
CA ARG A 145 6.13 16.98 22.34
C ARG A 145 6.30 18.42 21.84
N GLN A 146 5.34 18.94 21.05
CA GLN A 146 4.51 20.10 21.42
C GLN A 146 3.27 20.22 20.49
N LEU A 147 2.16 20.65 21.09
CA LEU A 147 0.80 20.75 20.52
C LEU A 147 0.52 22.15 19.95
N GLN A 148 -0.56 22.22 19.15
CA GLN A 148 -1.47 23.37 18.88
C GLN A 148 -1.36 24.02 17.48
N ASN A 149 -2.34 23.77 16.59
CA ASN A 149 -3.55 24.62 16.46
C ASN A 149 -4.51 24.09 15.35
N GLN A 150 -5.76 24.51 15.45
CA GLN A 150 -6.94 23.98 14.76
C GLN A 150 -7.05 24.42 13.28
N GLY A 151 -7.61 23.56 12.44
CA GLY A 151 -8.14 23.90 11.11
C GLY A 151 -7.46 23.17 9.95
N MET A 152 -8.22 22.27 9.31
CA MET A 152 -7.86 21.43 8.15
C MET A 152 -6.82 20.31 8.36
N HIS A 153 -7.11 19.18 7.70
CA HIS A 153 -6.24 18.02 7.43
C HIS A 153 -6.41 16.76 8.28
N VAL A 154 -7.57 16.12 8.12
CA VAL A 154 -7.72 14.68 8.37
C VAL A 154 -6.97 13.84 7.31
N ALA A 155 -6.59 14.43 6.16
CA ALA A 155 -5.79 13.76 5.13
C ALA A 155 -4.26 13.76 5.41
N LEU A 156 -3.68 14.81 5.99
CA LEU A 156 -2.21 14.84 6.22
C LEU A 156 -1.75 14.03 7.45
N GLN A 157 -2.61 13.76 8.44
CA GLN A 157 -2.20 12.91 9.58
C GLN A 157 -2.19 11.41 9.24
N MET A 158 -2.95 10.99 8.23
CA MET A 158 -3.03 9.60 7.75
C MET A 158 -1.81 9.17 6.93
N LEU A 159 -1.10 10.15 6.39
CA LEU A 159 0.11 9.98 5.59
C LEU A 159 1.32 9.55 6.43
N ASN A 160 1.32 9.81 7.75
CA ASN A 160 2.51 9.64 8.58
C ASN A 160 2.89 8.19 8.93
N CYS A 161 1.96 7.22 9.08
CA CYS A 161 2.40 5.80 9.25
C CYS A 161 2.75 5.10 7.93
N CYS A 162 2.47 5.71 6.76
CA CYS A 162 2.80 5.12 5.44
C CYS A 162 3.92 5.91 4.70
N LEU A 163 4.22 7.18 5.06
CA LEU A 163 5.29 8.02 4.49
C LEU A 163 6.42 8.41 5.47
N ALA A 164 6.36 8.08 6.77
CA ALA A 164 7.44 8.43 7.71
C ALA A 164 8.78 7.70 7.47
N SER A 165 8.85 6.82 6.48
CA SER A 165 10.06 6.12 6.03
C SER A 165 10.76 6.83 4.86
N ARG A 166 10.82 8.17 4.86
CA ARG A 166 11.89 8.86 4.10
C ARG A 166 13.22 8.55 4.81
N PRO A 167 14.20 7.88 4.19
CA PRO A 167 15.55 7.92 4.71
C PRO A 167 15.99 9.39 4.66
N SER A 168 16.21 9.98 5.82
CA SER A 168 16.94 11.24 5.87
C SER A 168 18.34 10.91 5.35
N ILE A 169 18.66 11.36 4.14
CA ILE A 169 20.03 11.41 3.66
C ILE A 169 20.76 12.33 4.63
N VAL A 170 21.49 11.74 5.57
CA VAL A 170 22.49 12.43 6.35
C VAL A 170 23.63 12.69 5.38
N ASN A 171 23.72 13.92 4.87
CA ASN A 171 24.95 14.37 4.24
C ASN A 171 26.02 14.55 5.32
N PRO A 172 27.30 14.28 4.97
CA PRO A 172 28.41 14.16 5.91
C PRO A 172 28.70 15.43 6.72
#